data_AF-A0A8T2S9A7-F1
#
_entry.id   AF-A0A8T2S9A7-F1
#
_cell.length_a   1.000
_cell.length_b   1.000
_cell.length_c   1.000
_cell.angle_alpha   90.00
_cell.angle_beta   90.00
_cell.angle_gamma   90.00
#
_symmetry.space_group_name_H-M   'P 1'
#
loop_
_entity.id
_entity.type
_entity.pdbx_description
1 polymer ?
#
loop_
_entity_poly.entity_id
_entity_poly.type
_entity_poly.pdbx_seq_one_letter_code
_entity_poly.pdbx_strand_id
1 'polypeptide(L)'
;MYGFVSKFLHRHSPHTVSESQSGTATSPCVPSEIKALFQKYSSNGRMNASQFRKFLVEVQQEGDVSENSALMIMQSVNESLPGPQFNVDHFYSYLLHPQLNFVIHNHIHQDMSSPLSNYYIFTGHNSYLTGNQLSSESSIEAIVEALERGVRVVELDLWPDDDGDIRVLHGRTLTSSVKFEVCLSAIKENAFIRSQYPVIITLEDHLSPDLQVKAAKIIKNILVPLLYCPPSSCDLTRFPSPKDLEGKILISTKPPKEINRKSDTNKEDSASGEENTTYKESYADKFKPPEQENSLHFAEEYMNLIAIRQGSKGKSLSETLKIENHAKRVSLSERKLSKLAAEDPLSIVKFTQNNILRIYPRGLRVDSSNYNPMKAWLLGAQMVALNMQGYGKHLWVAQGFFRANGCCGYVKKPDFLLSEDLTKAYDLYNSENVELPVKQTLKINVFLGRGWHEQLGEHSFDKRSAPDFFVKVGIAGAKVDKQKHETNVKKNDWEPIWNEEFEFMLRVPELAILRIEVQEHNKTLDVFAGQVCLPVSELKAGYRVVTLCDNKGEEWETVKLLFFIKFS
;
A
#
# COMPACT_ATOMS: atom_id res chain seq x y z
N MET A 1 -3.42 18.52 -17.01
CA MET A 1 -3.03 17.12 -17.31
C MET A 1 -1.52 16.93 -17.57
N TYR A 2 -0.75 17.95 -17.99
CA TYR A 2 0.69 17.80 -18.35
C TYR A 2 1.72 18.44 -17.39
N GLY A 3 1.29 19.10 -16.31
CA GLY A 3 2.21 19.81 -15.40
C GLY A 3 3.04 18.93 -14.45
N PHE A 4 2.66 17.66 -14.26
CA PHE A 4 3.31 16.77 -13.28
C PHE A 4 4.32 15.78 -13.88
N VAL A 5 4.28 15.53 -15.20
CA VAL A 5 5.25 14.63 -15.88
C VAL A 5 6.66 15.24 -15.87
N SER A 6 6.78 16.57 -15.90
CA SER A 6 8.06 17.28 -15.95
C SER A 6 8.95 17.04 -14.71
N LYS A 7 8.38 16.83 -13.52
CA LYS A 7 9.18 16.65 -12.29
C LYS A 7 9.70 15.24 -12.07
N PHE A 8 9.16 14.23 -12.75
CA PHE A 8 9.68 12.85 -12.66
C PHE A 8 10.83 12.59 -13.64
N LEU A 9 10.95 13.40 -14.69
CA LEU A 9 12.01 13.28 -15.72
C LEU A 9 13.41 13.71 -15.25
N HIS A 10 13.55 14.36 -14.08
CA HIS A 10 14.82 14.95 -13.63
C HIS A 10 15.64 14.12 -12.62
N ARG A 11 15.28 12.85 -12.36
CA ARG A 11 16.06 11.99 -11.43
C ARG A 11 16.71 10.76 -12.03
N HIS A 12 16.53 10.47 -13.32
CA HIS A 12 17.26 9.39 -13.99
C HIS A 12 17.99 9.97 -15.19
N SER A 13 19.24 10.36 -14.95
CA SER A 13 20.21 10.60 -16.01
C SER A 13 20.47 9.24 -16.68
N PRO A 14 20.27 9.07 -17.99
CA PRO A 14 20.66 7.83 -18.65
C PRO A 14 22.19 7.77 -18.64
N HIS A 15 22.75 6.77 -17.96
CA HIS A 15 24.13 6.38 -18.21
C HIS A 15 24.19 5.90 -19.66
N THR A 16 24.86 6.68 -20.51
CA THR A 16 25.21 6.31 -21.87
C THR A 16 26.09 5.07 -21.84
N VAL A 17 25.50 3.91 -22.10
CA VAL A 17 26.25 2.70 -22.46
C VAL A 17 26.64 2.85 -23.92
N SER A 18 27.95 2.92 -24.19
CA SER A 18 28.50 2.87 -25.54
C SER A 18 28.20 1.51 -26.16
N GLU A 19 27.43 1.50 -27.25
CA GLU A 19 27.18 0.31 -28.07
C GLU A 19 28.49 -0.21 -28.67
N SER A 20 28.99 -1.34 -28.17
CA SER A 20 29.95 -2.17 -28.87
C SER A 20 29.23 -3.07 -29.86
N GLN A 21 29.50 -2.88 -31.15
CA GLN A 21 29.01 -3.70 -32.26
C GLN A 21 29.43 -5.18 -32.08
N SER A 22 28.47 -6.08 -31.88
CA SER A 22 28.46 -7.42 -32.48
C SER A 22 27.13 -8.12 -32.19
N GLY A 23 26.47 -8.63 -33.24
CA GLY A 23 25.21 -9.37 -33.16
C GLY A 23 24.06 -8.64 -33.87
N THR A 24 23.62 -9.18 -35.01
CA THR A 24 22.44 -8.72 -35.75
C THR A 24 21.17 -8.92 -34.92
N ALA A 25 20.80 -7.92 -34.12
CA ALA A 25 19.47 -7.84 -33.51
C ALA A 25 18.45 -7.58 -34.62
N THR A 26 17.65 -8.59 -34.97
CA THR A 26 16.49 -8.39 -35.84
C THR A 26 15.50 -7.50 -35.10
N SER A 27 15.07 -6.39 -35.72
CA SER A 27 14.01 -5.55 -35.14
C SER A 27 12.78 -6.43 -34.87
N PRO A 28 12.18 -6.37 -33.66
CA PRO A 28 11.08 -7.24 -33.29
C PRO A 28 9.91 -7.06 -34.25
N CYS A 29 9.40 -8.16 -34.80
CA CYS A 29 8.34 -8.12 -35.79
C CYS A 29 7.02 -7.70 -35.13
N VAL A 30 6.42 -6.58 -35.57
CA VAL A 30 5.12 -6.14 -35.06
C VAL A 30 4.05 -7.22 -35.33
N PRO A 31 3.27 -7.66 -34.32
CA PRO A 31 2.23 -8.68 -34.49
C PRO A 31 1.19 -8.31 -35.55
N SER A 32 0.63 -9.31 -36.21
CA SER A 32 -0.30 -9.12 -37.34
C SER A 32 -1.57 -8.36 -36.96
N GLU A 33 -2.06 -8.60 -35.75
CA GLU A 33 -3.24 -7.97 -35.16
C GLU A 33 -2.99 -6.49 -34.88
N ILE A 34 -1.77 -6.13 -34.43
CA ILE A 34 -1.36 -4.74 -34.23
C ILE A 34 -1.15 -4.03 -35.58
N LYS A 35 -0.60 -4.72 -36.59
CA LYS A 35 -0.51 -4.19 -37.96
C LYS A 35 -1.91 -3.90 -38.52
N ALA A 36 -2.87 -4.81 -38.36
CA ALA A 36 -4.24 -4.63 -38.81
C ALA A 36 -4.93 -3.47 -38.07
N LEU A 37 -4.72 -3.37 -36.76
CA LEU A 37 -5.22 -2.26 -35.95
C LEU A 37 -4.65 -0.92 -36.41
N PHE A 38 -3.34 -0.84 -36.65
CA PHE A 38 -2.70 0.36 -37.18
C PHE A 38 -3.27 0.75 -38.56
N GLN A 39 -3.48 -0.22 -39.45
CA GLN A 39 -4.06 0.01 -40.78
C GLN A 39 -5.47 0.59 -40.73
N LYS A 40 -6.29 0.19 -39.75
CA LYS A 40 -7.65 0.71 -39.56
C LYS A 40 -7.69 2.24 -39.33
N TYR A 41 -6.67 2.78 -38.67
CA TYR A 41 -6.62 4.21 -38.31
C TYR A 41 -5.62 5.02 -39.13
N SER A 42 -4.80 4.39 -39.98
CA SER A 42 -3.77 5.07 -40.77
C SER A 42 -4.17 5.24 -42.24
N SER A 43 -3.42 6.04 -42.98
CA SER A 43 -3.55 6.18 -44.43
C SER A 43 -2.17 6.17 -45.07
N ASN A 44 -1.99 5.41 -46.15
CA ASN A 44 -0.69 5.24 -46.83
C ASN A 44 0.44 4.81 -45.88
N GLY A 45 0.13 3.95 -44.90
CA GLY A 45 1.09 3.46 -43.92
C GLY A 45 1.53 4.49 -42.87
N ARG A 46 0.86 5.64 -42.77
CA ARG A 46 1.15 6.70 -41.80
C ARG A 46 -0.09 7.13 -41.03
N MET A 47 0.08 7.38 -39.74
CA MET A 47 -0.97 7.83 -38.82
C MET A 47 -0.62 9.23 -38.31
N ASN A 48 -1.45 10.23 -38.60
CA ASN A 48 -1.28 11.60 -38.09
C ASN A 48 -1.95 11.78 -36.71
N ALA A 49 -1.79 12.96 -36.10
CA ALA A 49 -2.35 13.26 -34.77
C ALA A 49 -3.88 13.12 -34.69
N SER A 50 -4.61 13.53 -35.73
CA SER A 50 -6.07 13.41 -35.78
C SER A 50 -6.52 11.95 -35.83
N GLN A 51 -5.82 11.13 -36.60
CA GLN A 51 -6.03 9.68 -36.69
C GLN A 51 -5.67 8.95 -35.39
N PHE A 52 -4.54 9.31 -34.79
CA PHE A 52 -4.13 8.75 -33.51
C PHE A 52 -5.10 9.13 -32.40
N ARG A 53 -5.60 10.37 -32.38
CA ARG A 53 -6.68 10.80 -31.49
C ARG A 53 -7.92 9.91 -31.62
N LYS A 54 -8.34 9.57 -32.84
CA LYS A 54 -9.47 8.63 -33.04
C LYS A 54 -9.20 7.27 -32.41
N PHE A 55 -7.99 6.73 -32.58
CA PHE A 55 -7.58 5.49 -31.90
C PHE A 55 -7.64 5.63 -30.36
N LEU A 56 -7.14 6.74 -29.79
CA LEU A 56 -7.17 6.98 -28.35
C LEU A 56 -8.61 7.03 -27.80
N VAL A 57 -9.54 7.64 -28.53
CA VAL A 57 -10.95 7.72 -28.12
C VAL A 57 -11.68 6.38 -28.33
N GLU A 58 -11.58 5.80 -29.52
CA GLU A 58 -12.38 4.63 -29.90
C GLU A 58 -11.87 3.31 -29.30
N VAL A 59 -10.55 3.15 -29.15
CA VAL A 59 -9.93 1.89 -28.69
C VAL A 59 -9.41 2.02 -27.27
N GLN A 60 -8.69 3.10 -26.96
CA GLN A 60 -8.15 3.32 -25.62
C GLN A 60 -9.20 3.84 -24.63
N GLN A 61 -10.38 4.24 -25.13
CA GLN A 61 -11.44 4.89 -24.35
C GLN A 61 -10.90 6.03 -23.48
N GLU A 62 -9.87 6.73 -23.96
CA GLU A 62 -9.49 8.00 -23.39
C GLU A 62 -10.66 8.98 -23.62
N GLY A 63 -10.95 9.84 -22.65
CA GLY A 63 -12.03 10.82 -22.75
C GLY A 63 -11.76 11.89 -23.82
N ASP A 64 -12.10 13.16 -23.54
CA ASP A 64 -11.85 14.25 -24.49
C ASP A 64 -10.34 14.55 -24.65
N VAL A 65 -9.68 13.78 -25.50
CA VAL A 65 -8.31 13.99 -25.92
C VAL A 65 -8.30 15.03 -27.04
N SER A 66 -7.56 16.12 -26.86
CA SER A 66 -7.35 17.10 -27.92
C SER A 66 -6.37 16.60 -28.98
N GLU A 67 -6.46 17.08 -30.21
CA GLU A 67 -5.50 16.72 -31.26
C GLU A 67 -4.07 17.14 -30.89
N ASN A 68 -3.92 18.27 -30.19
CA ASN A 68 -2.64 18.72 -29.66
C ASN A 68 -2.08 17.74 -28.60
N SER A 69 -2.92 17.19 -27.72
CA SER A 69 -2.50 16.18 -26.74
C SER A 69 -2.03 14.89 -27.43
N ALA A 70 -2.74 14.45 -28.46
CA ALA A 70 -2.33 13.30 -29.27
C ALA A 70 -0.97 13.55 -29.95
N LEU A 71 -0.78 14.75 -30.52
CA LEU A 71 0.49 15.16 -31.12
C LEU A 71 1.65 15.15 -30.11
N MET A 72 1.45 15.67 -28.89
CA MET A 72 2.47 15.67 -27.85
C MET A 72 2.87 14.25 -27.45
N ILE A 73 1.91 13.34 -27.31
CA ILE A 73 2.20 11.91 -27.06
C ILE A 73 3.04 11.34 -28.20
N MET A 74 2.68 11.64 -29.46
CA MET A 74 3.42 11.13 -30.62
C MET A 74 4.87 11.60 -30.62
N GLN A 75 5.11 12.88 -30.29
CA GLN A 75 6.45 13.44 -30.19
C GLN A 75 7.25 12.83 -29.03
N SER A 76 6.61 12.54 -27.89
CA SER A 76 7.28 11.89 -26.74
C SER A 76 7.71 10.45 -27.00
N VAL A 77 7.09 9.74 -27.95
CA VAL A 77 7.48 8.36 -28.28
C VAL A 77 8.81 8.31 -29.05
N ASN A 78 9.12 9.35 -29.83
CA ASN A 78 10.38 9.44 -30.53
C ASN A 78 10.69 10.93 -30.85
N GLU A 79 11.59 11.52 -30.07
CA GLU A 79 12.01 12.92 -30.21
C GLU A 79 12.69 13.22 -31.56
N SER A 80 13.20 12.19 -32.25
CA SER A 80 13.90 12.30 -33.53
C SER A 80 12.98 12.16 -34.76
N LEU A 81 11.65 12.10 -34.57
CA LEU A 81 10.71 11.94 -35.69
C LEU A 81 10.83 13.12 -36.68
N PRO A 82 11.07 12.85 -37.98
CA PRO A 82 11.12 13.89 -39.01
C PRO A 82 9.74 14.49 -39.36
N GLY A 83 8.73 14.29 -38.51
CA GLY A 83 7.38 14.81 -38.67
C GLY A 83 6.37 14.20 -37.69
N PRO A 84 5.16 14.77 -37.55
CA PRO A 84 4.15 14.39 -36.55
C PRO A 84 3.34 13.14 -36.95
N GLN A 85 3.99 12.10 -37.48
CA GLN A 85 3.31 10.91 -38.01
C GLN A 85 3.95 9.62 -37.50
N PHE A 86 3.10 8.72 -37.02
CA PHE A 86 3.50 7.35 -36.69
C PHE A 86 3.51 6.48 -37.95
N ASN A 87 4.53 5.63 -38.08
CA ASN A 87 4.43 4.40 -38.84
C ASN A 87 4.01 3.27 -37.87
N VAL A 88 3.94 2.03 -38.36
CA VAL A 88 3.52 0.90 -37.53
C VAL A 88 4.46 0.64 -36.34
N ASP A 89 5.76 0.85 -36.52
CA ASP A 89 6.75 0.62 -35.47
C ASP A 89 6.63 1.68 -34.36
N HIS A 90 6.46 2.96 -34.72
CA HIS A 90 6.20 4.03 -33.74
C HIS A 90 4.92 3.79 -32.96
N PHE A 91 3.85 3.32 -33.63
CA PHE A 91 2.60 2.96 -32.95
C PHE A 91 2.79 1.77 -32.00
N TYR A 92 3.55 0.75 -32.40
CA TYR A 92 3.85 -0.39 -31.53
C TYR A 92 4.72 0.02 -30.32
N SER A 93 5.70 0.90 -30.54
CA SER A 93 6.50 1.50 -29.46
C SER A 93 5.64 2.29 -28.48
N TYR A 94 4.65 3.05 -28.96
CA TYR A 94 3.67 3.70 -28.09
C TYR A 94 2.91 2.68 -27.22
N LEU A 95 2.39 1.60 -27.81
CA LEU A 95 1.62 0.59 -27.08
C LEU A 95 2.45 -0.03 -25.95
N LEU A 96 3.76 -0.19 -26.14
CA LEU A 96 4.70 -0.77 -25.19
C LEU A 96 5.43 0.27 -24.31
N HIS A 97 5.05 1.54 -24.39
CA HIS A 97 5.68 2.60 -23.60
C HIS A 97 5.08 2.65 -22.19
N PRO A 98 5.81 2.25 -21.13
CA PRO A 98 5.23 2.05 -19.81
C PRO A 98 4.72 3.33 -19.16
N GLN A 99 5.32 4.49 -19.46
CA GLN A 99 4.88 5.78 -18.93
C GLN A 99 3.74 6.42 -19.74
N LEU A 100 3.75 6.32 -21.08
CA LEU A 100 2.75 6.98 -21.95
C LEU A 100 1.47 6.16 -22.11
N ASN A 101 1.55 4.82 -21.99
CA ASN A 101 0.43 3.91 -22.15
C ASN A 101 0.22 3.01 -20.92
N PHE A 102 0.49 3.57 -19.74
CA PHE A 102 0.37 2.86 -18.46
C PHE A 102 -1.06 2.35 -18.22
N VAL A 103 -1.16 1.18 -17.60
CA VAL A 103 -2.40 0.44 -17.39
C VAL A 103 -3.36 1.03 -16.36
N ILE A 104 -2.88 1.87 -15.44
CA ILE A 104 -3.71 2.49 -14.41
C ILE A 104 -3.63 4.02 -14.42
N HIS A 105 -4.63 4.67 -13.83
CA HIS A 105 -4.57 6.10 -13.52
C HIS A 105 -3.47 6.39 -12.48
N ASN A 106 -2.68 7.44 -12.73
CA ASN A 106 -1.47 7.76 -11.95
C ASN A 106 -1.54 9.10 -11.20
N HIS A 107 -2.74 9.69 -11.07
CA HIS A 107 -2.96 10.94 -10.34
C HIS A 107 -3.89 10.70 -9.15
N ILE A 108 -3.76 11.55 -8.13
CA ILE A 108 -4.70 11.59 -7.01
C ILE A 108 -6.02 12.15 -7.53
N HIS A 109 -7.12 11.43 -7.32
CA HIS A 109 -8.45 11.80 -7.80
C HIS A 109 -9.56 11.63 -6.75
N GLN A 110 -9.32 10.83 -5.72
CA GLN A 110 -10.29 10.62 -4.65
C GLN A 110 -10.41 11.88 -3.78
N ASP A 111 -11.56 12.06 -3.13
CA ASP A 111 -11.72 13.10 -2.11
C ASP A 111 -10.77 12.83 -0.94
N MET A 112 -9.89 13.80 -0.65
CA MET A 112 -8.88 13.73 0.41
C MET A 112 -9.24 14.57 1.64
N SER A 113 -10.47 15.08 1.72
CA SER A 113 -10.97 16.00 2.76
C SER A 113 -11.86 15.31 3.80
N SER A 114 -12.11 14.00 3.66
CA SER A 114 -12.81 13.22 4.69
C SER A 114 -11.87 12.91 5.87
N PRO A 115 -12.37 12.55 7.07
CA PRO A 115 -11.53 12.16 8.21
C PRO A 115 -10.56 11.02 7.90
N LEU A 116 -9.38 10.97 8.53
CA LEU A 116 -8.41 9.87 8.36
C LEU A 116 -9.01 8.47 8.54
N SER A 117 -10.04 8.32 9.40
CA SER A 117 -10.74 7.05 9.59
C SER A 117 -11.42 6.54 8.32
N ASN A 118 -11.64 7.37 7.29
CA ASN A 118 -12.31 7.00 6.05
C ASN A 118 -11.36 6.49 4.96
N TYR A 119 -10.08 6.31 5.27
CA TYR A 119 -9.07 5.85 4.31
C TYR A 119 -8.39 4.58 4.82
N TYR A 120 -8.11 3.67 3.90
CA TYR A 120 -7.04 2.69 4.07
C TYR A 120 -5.69 3.40 3.97
N ILE A 121 -4.75 3.02 4.84
CA ILE A 121 -3.46 3.69 4.96
C ILE A 121 -2.36 2.64 4.82
N PHE A 122 -1.41 2.87 3.90
CA PHE A 122 -0.34 1.91 3.66
C PHE A 122 0.57 1.84 4.89
N THR A 123 0.58 0.67 5.55
CA THR A 123 1.11 0.51 6.92
C THR A 123 2.21 -0.55 6.95
N GLY A 124 3.40 -0.18 7.42
CA GLY A 124 4.47 -1.11 7.76
C GLY A 124 4.32 -1.66 9.18
N HIS A 125 4.79 -2.89 9.39
CA HIS A 125 4.95 -3.52 10.70
C HIS A 125 6.45 -3.68 10.99
N ASN A 126 6.88 -3.34 12.21
CA ASN A 126 8.29 -3.36 12.63
C ASN A 126 9.22 -2.81 11.53
N SER A 127 8.95 -1.58 11.10
CA SER A 127 9.50 -0.98 9.87
C SER A 127 11.02 -0.83 9.84
N TYR A 128 11.67 -0.98 11.00
CA TYR A 128 13.11 -0.96 11.15
C TYR A 128 13.77 -2.31 10.85
N LEU A 129 13.04 -3.42 10.77
CA LEU A 129 13.61 -4.75 10.53
C LEU A 129 13.93 -4.98 9.05
N THR A 130 15.11 -5.53 8.78
CA THR A 130 15.57 -5.91 7.42
C THR A 130 15.26 -7.36 7.06
N GLY A 131 14.86 -8.19 8.03
CA GLY A 131 14.53 -9.60 7.78
C GLY A 131 13.58 -10.22 8.82
N ASN A 132 13.99 -11.36 9.37
CA ASN A 132 13.21 -12.17 10.32
C ASN A 132 13.00 -11.46 11.68
N GLN A 133 11.99 -11.88 12.45
CA GLN A 133 11.61 -11.23 13.71
C GLN A 133 12.52 -11.58 14.90
N LEU A 134 13.51 -12.46 14.77
CA LEU A 134 14.27 -12.98 15.91
C LEU A 134 15.73 -12.52 15.95
N SER A 135 16.36 -12.35 14.80
CA SER A 135 17.82 -12.15 14.73
C SER A 135 18.27 -11.30 13.54
N SER A 136 17.35 -10.67 12.80
CA SER A 136 17.74 -9.80 11.69
C SER A 136 18.21 -8.43 12.17
N GLU A 137 18.87 -7.71 11.27
CA GLU A 137 19.34 -6.36 11.56
C GLU A 137 18.17 -5.37 11.61
N SER A 138 18.27 -4.41 12.54
CA SER A 138 17.48 -3.19 12.53
C SER A 138 18.25 -2.09 11.80
N SER A 139 17.60 -1.37 10.89
CA SER A 139 18.26 -0.37 10.05
C SER A 139 17.32 0.77 9.65
N ILE A 140 17.89 1.96 9.44
CA ILE A 140 17.13 3.12 8.94
C ILE A 140 16.80 2.98 7.45
N GLU A 141 17.61 2.24 6.70
CA GLU A 141 17.40 1.98 5.28
C GLU A 141 16.08 1.25 5.05
N ALA A 142 15.71 0.29 5.92
CA ALA A 142 14.41 -0.37 5.87
C ALA A 142 13.22 0.61 6.02
N ILE A 143 13.39 1.63 6.86
CA ILE A 143 12.39 2.69 7.06
C ILE A 143 12.30 3.59 5.83
N VAL A 144 13.46 4.01 5.29
CA VAL A 144 13.54 4.85 4.09
C VAL A 144 12.90 4.14 2.90
N GLU A 145 13.26 2.88 2.66
CA GLU A 145 12.72 2.07 1.58
C GLU A 145 11.18 1.92 1.69
N ALA A 146 10.66 1.71 2.90
CA ALA A 146 9.21 1.69 3.12
C ALA A 146 8.54 3.02 2.71
N LEU A 147 9.12 4.16 3.09
CA LEU A 147 8.61 5.49 2.73
C LEU A 147 8.69 5.76 1.23
N GLU A 148 9.77 5.36 0.55
CA GLU A 148 9.95 5.46 -0.89
C GLU A 148 8.90 4.65 -1.66
N ARG A 149 8.55 3.46 -1.15
CA ARG A 149 7.45 2.62 -1.64
C ARG A 149 6.05 3.21 -1.37
N GLY A 150 5.96 4.31 -0.63
CA GLY A 150 4.71 5.00 -0.33
C GLY A 150 4.01 4.58 0.98
N VAL A 151 4.67 3.80 1.84
CA VAL A 151 4.16 3.52 3.20
C VAL A 151 3.97 4.84 3.94
N ARG A 152 2.82 5.00 4.62
CA ARG A 152 2.44 6.20 5.37
C ARG A 152 2.38 5.97 6.89
N VAL A 153 2.44 4.72 7.34
CA VAL A 153 2.54 4.39 8.77
C VAL A 153 3.78 3.56 9.03
N VAL A 154 4.69 4.10 9.85
CA VAL A 154 5.97 3.48 10.23
C VAL A 154 5.90 3.09 11.70
N GLU A 155 6.32 1.88 12.05
CA GLU A 155 6.36 1.39 13.43
C GLU A 155 7.78 1.44 14.01
N LEU A 156 7.91 1.98 15.23
CA LEU A 156 9.14 2.01 16.00
C LEU A 156 8.89 1.46 17.41
N ASP A 157 9.60 0.41 17.79
CA ASP A 157 9.53 -0.20 19.11
C ASP A 157 10.59 0.41 20.03
N LEU A 158 10.16 1.24 20.98
CA LEU A 158 11.07 2.02 21.82
C LEU A 158 11.45 1.25 23.07
N TRP A 159 12.76 1.10 23.28
CA TRP A 159 13.34 0.44 24.46
C TRP A 159 14.43 1.30 25.10
N PRO A 160 14.60 1.20 26.43
CA PRO A 160 15.76 1.79 27.10
C PRO A 160 17.06 1.16 26.60
N ASP A 161 18.06 2.00 26.43
CA ASP A 161 19.46 1.62 26.28
C ASP A 161 20.18 1.64 27.63
N ASP A 162 21.33 0.97 27.71
CA ASP A 162 22.11 0.83 28.95
C ASP A 162 22.67 2.17 29.46
N ASP A 163 22.87 3.13 28.55
CA ASP A 163 23.34 4.50 28.83
C ASP A 163 22.21 5.49 29.22
N GLY A 164 20.99 5.00 29.45
CA GLY A 164 19.83 5.88 29.68
C GLY A 164 19.38 6.64 28.42
N ASP A 165 19.63 6.04 27.25
CA ASP A 165 19.13 6.52 25.95
C ASP A 165 17.98 5.66 25.40
N ILE A 166 17.49 6.01 24.21
CA ILE A 166 16.37 5.34 23.56
C ILE A 166 16.84 4.69 22.27
N ARG A 167 16.61 3.39 22.17
CA ARG A 167 16.90 2.57 21.00
C ARG A 167 15.63 1.95 20.44
N VAL A 168 15.67 1.63 19.16
CA VAL A 168 14.62 0.95 18.39
C VAL A 168 15.09 -0.47 18.09
N LEU A 169 14.36 -1.47 18.56
CA LEU A 169 14.60 -2.89 18.30
C LEU A 169 13.36 -3.73 18.60
N HIS A 170 13.34 -4.98 18.09
CA HIS A 170 12.35 -5.95 18.53
C HIS A 170 12.78 -6.56 19.86
N GLY A 171 12.20 -6.06 20.95
CA GLY A 171 12.63 -6.40 22.31
C GLY A 171 12.53 -7.89 22.64
N ARG A 172 13.42 -8.34 23.55
CA ARG A 172 13.54 -9.74 23.96
C ARG A 172 13.88 -10.70 22.82
N THR A 173 14.54 -10.20 21.77
CA THR A 173 15.09 -10.99 20.67
C THR A 173 16.56 -10.67 20.45
N LEU A 174 17.18 -11.27 19.44
CA LEU A 174 18.57 -11.07 19.04
C LEU A 174 18.71 -10.06 17.89
N THR A 175 17.65 -9.33 17.54
CA THR A 175 17.75 -8.27 16.51
C THR A 175 18.69 -7.17 16.98
N SER A 176 19.48 -6.59 16.07
CA SER A 176 20.27 -5.40 16.40
C SER A 176 19.35 -4.20 16.67
N SER A 177 19.93 -3.08 17.10
CA SER A 177 19.18 -1.88 17.47
C SER A 177 19.70 -0.64 16.76
N VAL A 178 18.82 0.33 16.54
CA VAL A 178 19.15 1.64 15.97
C VAL A 178 18.75 2.74 16.96
N LYS A 179 19.51 3.83 17.05
CA LYS A 179 19.16 4.97 17.90
C LYS A 179 17.86 5.63 17.44
N PHE A 180 16.99 5.98 18.39
CA PHE A 180 15.69 6.58 18.10
C PHE A 180 15.79 7.91 17.33
N GLU A 181 16.76 8.77 17.70
CA GLU A 181 17.01 10.05 17.03
C GLU A 181 17.38 9.89 15.54
N VAL A 182 18.11 8.82 15.22
CA VAL A 182 18.54 8.53 13.84
C VAL A 182 17.35 8.06 13.01
N CYS A 183 16.49 7.19 13.57
CA CYS A 183 15.24 6.79 12.92
C CYS A 183 14.33 8.00 12.62
N LEU A 184 14.16 8.91 13.59
CA LEU A 184 13.34 10.11 13.40
C LEU A 184 13.90 11.05 12.33
N SER A 185 15.23 11.20 12.28
CA SER A 185 15.90 12.03 11.27
C SER A 185 15.71 11.44 9.87
N ALA A 186 15.89 10.12 9.72
CA ALA A 186 15.62 9.42 8.47
C ALA A 186 14.16 9.56 8.02
N ILE A 187 13.19 9.45 8.95
CA ILE A 187 11.78 9.67 8.64
C ILE A 187 11.54 11.12 8.21
N LYS A 188 12.08 12.11 8.91
CA LYS A 188 11.92 13.54 8.58
C LYS A 188 12.35 13.84 7.14
N GLU A 189 13.50 13.30 6.73
CA GLU A 189 14.09 13.55 5.41
C GLU A 189 13.31 12.87 4.28
N ASN A 190 12.66 11.73 4.56
CA ASN A 190 12.06 10.88 3.53
C ASN A 190 10.53 10.82 3.60
N ALA A 191 9.89 11.42 4.63
CA ALA A 191 8.46 11.33 4.87
C ALA A 191 7.62 11.67 3.63
N PHE A 192 8.02 12.70 2.88
CA PHE A 192 7.21 13.24 1.78
C PHE A 192 7.80 12.98 0.39
N ILE A 193 8.72 12.02 0.24
CA ILE A 193 9.37 11.72 -1.05
C ILE A 193 8.36 11.19 -2.08
N ARG A 194 7.42 10.35 -1.64
CA ARG A 194 6.41 9.72 -2.51
C ARG A 194 5.07 10.44 -2.52
N SER A 195 4.68 11.07 -1.40
CA SER A 195 3.35 11.65 -1.19
C SER A 195 3.44 12.79 -0.19
N GLN A 196 2.67 13.86 -0.41
CA GLN A 196 2.58 14.99 0.53
C GLN A 196 1.59 14.72 1.69
N TYR A 197 0.77 13.68 1.59
CA TYR A 197 -0.14 13.29 2.66
C TYR A 197 0.59 12.79 3.90
N PRO A 198 -0.04 12.88 5.09
CA PRO A 198 0.65 12.71 6.37
C PRO A 198 1.40 11.39 6.50
N VAL A 199 2.45 11.41 7.32
CA VAL A 199 3.13 10.20 7.81
C VAL A 199 2.80 10.02 9.28
N ILE A 200 2.46 8.80 9.68
CA ILE A 200 2.13 8.44 11.06
C ILE A 200 3.24 7.55 11.60
N ILE A 201 3.84 7.95 12.73
CA ILE A 201 4.81 7.13 13.47
C ILE A 201 4.05 6.45 14.61
N THR A 202 3.89 5.14 14.52
CA THR A 202 3.34 4.33 15.61
C THR A 202 4.45 3.90 16.55
N LEU A 203 4.39 4.31 17.81
CA LEU A 203 5.38 3.94 18.81
C LEU A 203 4.86 2.76 19.65
N GLU A 204 5.64 1.69 19.72
CA GLU A 204 5.47 0.69 20.78
C GLU A 204 6.35 1.07 21.97
N ASP A 205 5.73 1.75 22.94
CA ASP A 205 6.44 2.41 24.03
C ASP A 205 6.66 1.46 25.23
N HIS A 206 7.93 1.07 25.46
CA HIS A 206 8.39 0.32 26.63
C HIS A 206 9.23 1.19 27.59
N LEU A 207 9.12 2.52 27.51
CA LEU A 207 9.95 3.46 28.24
C LEU A 207 9.43 3.73 29.67
N SER A 208 10.35 4.15 30.55
CA SER A 208 10.01 4.76 31.83
C SER A 208 9.50 6.19 31.63
N PRO A 209 8.80 6.80 32.60
CA PRO A 209 8.32 8.18 32.49
C PRO A 209 9.44 9.19 32.14
N ASP A 210 10.61 9.08 32.76
CA ASP A 210 11.76 9.97 32.46
C ASP A 210 12.24 9.83 31.01
N LEU A 211 12.25 8.60 30.49
CA LEU A 211 12.59 8.34 29.10
C LEU A 211 11.47 8.79 28.15
N GLN A 212 10.20 8.78 28.55
CA GLN A 212 9.12 9.39 27.77
C GLN A 212 9.31 10.91 27.66
N VAL A 213 9.78 11.58 28.72
CA VAL A 213 10.15 13.00 28.65
C VAL A 213 11.28 13.22 27.65
N LYS A 214 12.31 12.37 27.68
CA LYS A 214 13.42 12.41 26.73
C LYS A 214 12.92 12.18 25.30
N ALA A 215 12.05 11.19 25.08
CA ALA A 215 11.42 10.91 23.80
C ALA A 215 10.63 12.12 23.29
N ALA A 216 9.83 12.77 24.14
CA ALA A 216 9.07 13.98 23.80
C ALA A 216 9.99 15.09 23.28
N LYS A 217 11.11 15.33 23.97
CA LYS A 217 12.12 16.32 23.59
C LYS A 217 12.77 15.98 22.25
N ILE A 218 13.20 14.74 22.06
CA ILE A 218 13.82 14.28 20.80
C ILE A 218 12.83 14.46 19.63
N ILE A 219 11.58 14.02 19.81
CA ILE A 219 10.50 14.16 18.81
C ILE A 219 10.30 15.63 18.42
N LYS A 220 10.15 16.53 19.40
CA LYS A 220 9.97 17.96 19.14
C LYS A 220 11.18 18.56 18.44
N ASN A 221 12.38 18.27 18.92
CA ASN A 221 13.62 18.83 18.38
C ASN A 221 13.84 18.44 16.91
N ILE A 222 13.53 17.20 16.56
CA ILE A 222 13.76 16.69 15.20
C ILE A 222 12.60 17.05 14.28
N LEU A 223 11.35 16.81 14.69
CA LEU A 223 10.20 16.84 13.77
C LEU A 223 9.52 18.20 13.64
N VAL A 224 9.75 19.18 14.54
CA VAL A 224 9.22 20.54 14.33
C VAL A 224 9.89 21.17 13.09
N PRO A 225 9.14 21.85 12.19
CA PRO A 225 7.70 22.20 12.26
C PRO A 225 6.74 21.20 11.57
N LEU A 226 7.23 20.04 11.12
CA LEU A 226 6.44 19.00 10.46
C LEU A 226 5.53 18.23 11.44
N LEU A 227 5.90 18.18 12.72
CA LEU A 227 5.11 17.53 13.77
C LEU A 227 3.72 18.17 13.91
N TYR A 228 2.67 17.36 13.83
CA TYR A 228 1.32 17.75 14.18
C TYR A 228 1.00 17.35 15.62
N CYS A 229 0.65 18.34 16.43
CA CYS A 229 0.13 18.17 17.79
C CYS A 229 -1.34 18.62 17.79
N PRO A 230 -2.29 17.81 18.30
CA PRO A 230 -3.68 18.23 18.40
C PRO A 230 -3.83 19.52 19.24
N PRO A 231 -4.61 20.51 18.76
CA PRO A 231 -4.95 21.68 19.57
C PRO A 231 -5.69 21.27 20.85
N SER A 232 -5.49 21.98 21.96
CA SER A 232 -6.20 21.72 23.23
C SER A 232 -7.72 21.87 23.11
N SER A 233 -8.21 22.64 22.14
CA SER A 233 -9.62 22.85 21.82
C SER A 233 -10.20 21.81 20.84
N CYS A 234 -9.37 20.90 20.31
CA CYS A 234 -9.82 19.90 19.36
C CYS A 234 -10.64 18.85 20.09
N ASP A 235 -11.95 18.88 19.87
CA ASP A 235 -12.83 17.80 20.28
C ASP A 235 -12.51 16.62 19.36
N LEU A 236 -11.64 15.70 19.83
CA LEU A 236 -11.09 14.55 19.10
C LEU A 236 -12.17 13.54 18.65
N THR A 237 -13.43 13.94 18.56
CA THR A 237 -14.58 13.21 18.01
C THR A 237 -14.32 12.62 16.62
N ARG A 238 -13.52 13.32 15.79
CA ARG A 238 -13.09 12.86 14.46
C ARG A 238 -11.64 13.24 14.22
N PHE A 239 -10.96 12.40 13.44
CA PHE A 239 -9.62 12.73 12.97
C PHE A 239 -9.66 13.82 11.88
N PRO A 240 -8.66 14.71 11.80
CA PRO A 240 -8.49 15.60 10.65
C PRO A 240 -8.36 14.80 9.34
N SER A 241 -8.56 15.46 8.21
CA SER A 241 -8.42 14.81 6.90
C SER A 241 -6.96 14.64 6.48
N PRO A 242 -6.64 13.72 5.54
CA PRO A 242 -5.33 13.72 4.89
C PRO A 242 -4.96 15.09 4.30
N LYS A 243 -5.94 15.84 3.77
CA LYS A 243 -5.72 17.17 3.20
C LYS A 243 -5.35 18.21 4.25
N ASP A 244 -5.99 18.20 5.41
CA ASP A 244 -5.68 19.12 6.53
C ASP A 244 -4.28 18.87 7.12
N LEU A 245 -3.77 17.66 6.94
CA LEU A 245 -2.51 17.17 7.51
C LEU A 245 -1.40 17.05 6.45
N GLU A 246 -1.55 17.71 5.30
CA GLU A 246 -0.55 17.71 4.24
C GLU A 246 0.80 18.26 4.77
N GLY A 247 1.89 17.53 4.51
CA GLY A 247 3.22 17.84 5.01
C GLY A 247 3.41 17.64 6.52
N LYS A 248 2.50 16.92 7.20
CA LYS A 248 2.59 16.67 8.65
C LYS A 248 2.99 15.24 9.02
N ILE A 249 3.69 15.14 10.15
CA ILE A 249 4.05 13.89 10.81
C ILE A 249 3.28 13.78 12.13
N LEU A 250 2.60 12.65 12.34
CA LEU A 250 1.74 12.40 13.50
C LEU A 250 2.35 11.31 14.38
N ILE A 251 2.24 11.46 15.70
CA ILE A 251 2.58 10.39 16.65
C ILE A 251 1.33 9.61 17.05
N SER A 252 1.43 8.28 17.00
CA SER A 252 0.38 7.35 17.39
C SER A 252 0.88 6.38 18.47
N THR A 253 0.48 6.55 19.73
CA THR A 253 0.88 5.67 20.83
C THR A 253 -0.18 5.62 21.94
N LYS A 254 0.08 4.84 22.99
CA LYS A 254 -0.74 4.82 24.20
C LYS A 254 -0.48 6.08 25.04
N PRO A 255 -1.51 6.66 25.66
CA PRO A 255 -1.32 7.69 26.68
C PRO A 255 -0.44 7.18 27.84
N PRO A 256 0.37 8.06 28.47
CA PRO A 256 1.10 7.75 29.70
C PRO A 256 0.23 7.12 30.79
N LYS A 257 0.81 6.21 31.58
CA LYS A 257 0.08 5.47 32.62
C LYS A 257 -0.40 6.38 33.74
N GLU A 258 0.35 7.43 34.05
CA GLU A 258 0.10 8.43 35.08
C GLU A 258 -1.21 9.20 34.82
N ILE A 259 -1.51 9.46 33.54
CA ILE A 259 -2.74 10.14 33.13
C ILE A 259 -3.94 9.19 33.21
N ASN A 260 -3.77 7.93 32.80
CA ASN A 260 -4.84 6.92 32.87
C ASN A 260 -5.28 6.65 34.32
N ARG A 261 -4.35 6.69 35.29
CA ARG A 261 -4.68 6.53 36.72
C ARG A 261 -5.60 7.63 37.25
N LYS A 262 -5.45 8.89 36.80
CA LYS A 262 -6.35 9.99 37.16
C LYS A 262 -7.77 9.80 36.61
N SER A 263 -7.92 9.22 35.42
CA SER A 263 -9.26 8.95 34.85
C SER A 263 -9.97 7.77 35.51
N ASP A 264 -9.22 6.78 36.00
CA ASP A 264 -9.76 5.61 36.68
C ASP A 264 -10.18 5.92 38.13
N THR A 265 -9.52 6.87 38.81
CA THR A 265 -9.96 7.37 40.13
C THR A 265 -11.32 8.08 40.12
N ASN A 266 -11.87 8.40 38.94
CA ASN A 266 -13.23 8.96 38.79
C ASN A 266 -14.29 7.91 38.43
N LYS A 267 -13.94 6.61 38.45
CA LYS A 267 -14.87 5.49 38.21
C LYS A 267 -14.71 4.42 39.30
N GLU A 268 -15.14 4.75 40.52
CA GLU A 268 -15.47 3.72 41.52
C GLU A 268 -16.95 3.36 41.36
N ASP A 269 -17.21 2.17 40.81
CA ASP A 269 -18.04 1.13 41.45
C ASP A 269 -18.30 -0.04 40.47
N SER A 270 -17.51 -1.10 40.59
CA SER A 270 -17.97 -2.50 40.55
C SER A 270 -16.75 -3.43 40.61
N ALA A 271 -16.50 -3.99 41.79
CA ALA A 271 -15.45 -4.95 42.07
C ALA A 271 -15.90 -6.40 41.79
N SER A 272 -14.97 -7.21 41.29
CA SER A 272 -14.83 -8.65 41.56
C SER A 272 -13.39 -9.03 41.21
N GLY A 273 -12.49 -9.23 42.20
CA GLY A 273 -12.15 -10.54 42.78
C GLY A 273 -11.27 -11.33 41.79
N GLU A 274 -9.97 -11.55 42.03
CA GLU A 274 -9.41 -12.43 43.07
C GLU A 274 -8.08 -11.92 43.69
N GLU A 275 -7.94 -12.28 44.98
CA GLU A 275 -6.95 -12.02 46.04
C GLU A 275 -5.53 -12.63 45.82
N ASN A 276 -4.43 -12.37 46.56
CA ASN A 276 -4.01 -11.61 47.77
C ASN A 276 -2.45 -11.54 47.69
N THR A 277 -1.71 -10.53 48.18
CA THR A 277 -1.39 -10.35 49.61
C THR A 277 -1.11 -8.90 50.03
N THR A 278 -1.84 -8.55 51.09
CA THR A 278 -1.73 -7.54 52.14
C THR A 278 -0.40 -6.81 52.38
N TYR A 279 -0.43 -5.47 52.36
CA TYR A 279 -0.19 -4.60 53.52
C TYR A 279 -1.10 -3.36 53.40
N LYS A 280 -1.99 -3.18 54.37
CA LYS A 280 -2.83 -1.98 54.52
C LYS A 280 -2.12 -1.00 55.46
N GLU A 281 -1.95 0.24 55.04
CA GLU A 281 -1.87 1.39 55.96
C GLU A 281 -2.98 2.39 55.63
N SER A 282 -3.64 2.82 56.70
CA SER A 282 -4.83 3.65 56.77
C SER A 282 -4.54 5.14 56.56
N TYR A 283 -5.49 5.81 55.91
CA TYR A 283 -5.84 7.24 56.00
C TYR A 283 -4.74 8.21 56.43
N ALA A 284 -4.20 8.94 55.46
CA ALA A 284 -3.67 10.28 55.67
C ALA A 284 -4.05 11.16 54.46
N ASP A 285 -4.99 12.06 54.69
CA ASP A 285 -5.25 13.26 53.90
C ASP A 285 -3.94 14.07 53.79
N LYS A 286 -3.26 14.08 52.63
CA LYS A 286 -2.00 14.80 52.42
C LYS A 286 -1.79 15.24 50.96
N PHE A 287 -1.61 16.56 50.82
CA PHE A 287 -0.57 17.22 49.99
C PHE A 287 0.14 16.30 48.98
N LYS A 288 -0.07 16.54 47.68
CA LYS A 288 0.71 15.90 46.62
C LYS A 288 2.19 16.26 46.80
N PRO A 289 3.11 15.31 46.89
CA PRO A 289 4.54 15.61 46.93
C PRO A 289 4.97 16.26 45.61
N PRO A 290 5.92 17.23 45.63
CA PRO A 290 6.36 17.97 44.44
C PRO A 290 6.92 17.08 43.31
N GLU A 291 7.42 15.88 43.64
CA GLU A 291 7.88 14.90 42.64
C GLU A 291 6.73 14.31 41.79
N GLN A 292 5.51 14.20 42.34
CA GLN A 292 4.33 13.72 41.58
C GLN A 292 3.73 14.80 40.69
N GLU A 293 3.83 16.08 41.05
CA GLU A 293 3.37 17.18 40.18
C GLU A 293 4.25 17.33 38.95
N ASN A 294 5.57 17.23 39.10
CA ASN A 294 6.51 17.24 37.98
C ASN A 294 6.28 16.07 37.03
N SER A 295 6.11 14.83 37.54
CA SER A 295 5.87 13.67 36.68
C SER A 295 4.56 13.76 35.90
N LEU A 296 3.51 14.34 36.48
CA LEU A 296 2.24 14.61 35.82
C LEU A 296 2.37 15.65 34.70
N HIS A 297 3.08 16.76 34.94
CA HIS A 297 3.32 17.78 33.93
C HIS A 297 4.07 17.20 32.72
N PHE A 298 5.08 16.35 32.94
CA PHE A 298 5.81 15.72 31.85
C PHE A 298 4.99 14.66 31.09
N ALA A 299 4.15 13.90 31.79
CA ALA A 299 3.20 13.00 31.16
C ALA A 299 2.24 13.79 30.25
N GLU A 300 1.78 14.97 30.67
CA GLU A 300 0.95 15.86 29.85
C GLU A 300 1.72 16.36 28.60
N GLU A 301 3.01 16.68 28.74
CA GLU A 301 3.83 17.10 27.60
C GLU A 301 3.97 16.02 26.52
N TYR A 302 4.26 14.76 26.91
CA TYR A 302 4.31 13.64 25.97
C TYR A 302 2.92 13.33 25.40
N MET A 303 1.87 13.41 26.22
CA MET A 303 0.49 13.21 25.79
C MET A 303 0.02 14.23 24.74
N ASN A 304 0.47 15.48 24.84
CA ASN A 304 0.15 16.54 23.89
C ASN A 304 0.76 16.31 22.50
N LEU A 305 1.76 15.42 22.38
CA LEU A 305 2.32 15.01 21.09
C LEU A 305 1.46 13.94 20.39
N ILE A 306 0.60 13.23 21.13
CA ILE A 306 -0.11 12.06 20.63
C ILE A 306 -1.32 12.49 19.82
N ALA A 307 -1.16 12.51 18.51
CA ALA A 307 -2.22 12.82 17.56
C ALA A 307 -3.25 11.70 17.42
N ILE A 308 -2.81 10.44 17.50
CA ILE A 308 -3.69 9.26 17.40
C ILE A 308 -3.51 8.42 18.66
N ARG A 309 -4.46 8.55 19.59
CA ARG A 309 -4.41 7.86 20.88
C ARG A 309 -4.82 6.42 20.73
N GLN A 310 -3.98 5.50 21.21
CA GLN A 310 -4.35 4.10 21.32
C GLN A 310 -5.25 3.86 22.54
N GLY A 311 -6.43 3.30 22.30
CA GLY A 311 -7.36 2.85 23.33
C GLY A 311 -6.92 1.54 24.02
N SER A 312 -7.44 1.33 25.22
CA SER A 312 -7.26 0.09 25.97
C SER A 312 -7.97 -1.09 25.30
N LYS A 313 -7.42 -2.30 25.49
CA LYS A 313 -8.08 -3.55 25.06
C LYS A 313 -8.96 -4.01 26.22
N GLY A 314 -10.27 -4.06 25.99
CA GLY A 314 -11.23 -4.59 26.96
C GLY A 314 -11.13 -6.11 27.09
N LYS A 315 -11.79 -6.66 28.10
CA LYS A 315 -11.95 -8.11 28.30
C LYS A 315 -12.91 -8.69 27.25
N SER A 316 -13.87 -7.89 26.77
CA SER A 316 -14.87 -8.26 25.77
C SER A 316 -14.72 -7.51 24.43
N LEU A 317 -15.43 -7.99 23.39
CA LEU A 317 -15.52 -7.32 22.08
C LEU A 317 -16.18 -5.95 22.20
N SER A 318 -17.30 -5.88 22.92
CA SER A 318 -18.07 -4.65 23.15
C SER A 318 -17.25 -3.60 23.90
N GLU A 319 -16.41 -4.00 24.86
CA GLU A 319 -15.48 -3.08 25.51
C GLU A 319 -14.36 -2.62 24.58
N THR A 320 -13.76 -3.55 23.81
CA THR A 320 -12.63 -3.24 22.93
C THR A 320 -13.02 -2.28 21.81
N LEU A 321 -14.20 -2.48 21.22
CA LEU A 321 -14.73 -1.66 20.13
C LEU A 321 -15.77 -0.65 20.60
N LYS A 322 -15.80 -0.35 21.91
CA LYS A 322 -16.70 0.66 22.45
C LYS A 322 -16.45 1.99 21.75
N ILE A 323 -17.48 2.49 21.08
CA ILE A 323 -17.48 3.82 20.49
C ILE A 323 -17.62 4.81 21.65
N GLU A 324 -16.65 5.70 21.76
CA GLU A 324 -16.60 6.76 22.76
C GLU A 324 -16.78 8.11 22.07
N ASN A 325 -16.95 9.17 22.86
CA ASN A 325 -17.11 10.52 22.31
C ASN A 325 -15.86 11.00 21.56
N HIS A 326 -14.70 10.41 21.84
CA HIS A 326 -13.46 10.71 21.12
C HIS A 326 -13.04 9.52 20.24
N ALA A 327 -12.57 9.84 19.04
CA ALA A 327 -11.98 8.89 18.13
C ALA A 327 -10.66 8.35 18.70
N LYS A 328 -10.48 7.04 18.59
CA LYS A 328 -9.30 6.33 19.09
C LYS A 328 -8.78 5.32 18.07
N ARG A 329 -7.58 4.81 18.33
CA ARG A 329 -7.01 3.66 17.62
C ARG A 329 -7.08 2.41 18.49
N VAL A 330 -7.48 1.28 17.92
CA VAL A 330 -7.34 -0.04 18.55
C VAL A 330 -6.42 -0.91 17.70
N SER A 331 -5.52 -1.66 18.33
CA SER A 331 -4.56 -2.54 17.63
C SER A 331 -4.82 -4.02 17.95
N LEU A 332 -5.09 -4.85 16.95
CA LEU A 332 -5.38 -6.28 17.12
C LEU A 332 -4.44 -7.14 16.26
N SER A 333 -4.10 -8.34 16.74
CA SER A 333 -3.43 -9.32 15.88
C SER A 333 -4.41 -9.90 14.86
N GLU A 334 -3.91 -10.37 13.72
CA GLU A 334 -4.72 -11.04 12.67
C GLU A 334 -5.61 -12.17 13.24
N ARG A 335 -5.13 -12.88 14.28
CA ARG A 335 -5.85 -13.98 14.94
C ARG A 335 -7.02 -13.44 15.75
N LYS A 336 -6.80 -12.35 16.51
CA LYS A 336 -7.86 -11.73 17.30
C LYS A 336 -8.92 -11.13 16.38
N LEU A 337 -8.53 -10.45 15.30
CA LEU A 337 -9.48 -9.98 14.28
C LEU A 337 -10.35 -11.12 13.75
N SER A 338 -9.74 -12.23 13.34
CA SER A 338 -10.49 -13.37 12.79
C SER A 338 -11.51 -13.94 13.78
N LYS A 339 -11.16 -13.99 15.08
CA LYS A 339 -12.09 -14.41 16.13
C LYS A 339 -13.25 -13.42 16.28
N LEU A 340 -12.95 -12.13 16.36
CA LEU A 340 -13.97 -11.09 16.57
C LEU A 340 -14.91 -10.94 15.36
N ALA A 341 -14.37 -11.05 14.14
CA ALA A 341 -15.17 -10.99 12.92
C ALA A 341 -16.14 -12.18 12.81
N ALA A 342 -15.78 -13.35 13.34
CA ALA A 342 -16.69 -14.49 13.42
C ALA A 342 -17.83 -14.30 14.45
N GLU A 343 -17.64 -13.44 15.45
CA GLU A 343 -18.62 -13.14 16.48
C GLU A 343 -19.58 -12.01 16.06
N ASP A 344 -19.04 -10.84 15.70
CA ASP A 344 -19.83 -9.68 15.26
C ASP A 344 -19.03 -8.78 14.30
N PRO A 345 -19.10 -9.05 12.98
CA PRO A 345 -18.38 -8.27 11.97
C PRO A 345 -18.95 -6.85 11.81
N LEU A 346 -20.24 -6.63 12.08
CA LEU A 346 -20.87 -5.33 11.88
C LEU A 346 -20.42 -4.32 12.93
N SER A 347 -20.22 -4.75 14.18
CA SER A 347 -19.62 -3.88 15.20
C SER A 347 -18.21 -3.44 14.82
N ILE A 348 -17.45 -4.27 14.10
CA ILE A 348 -16.14 -3.86 13.57
C ILE A 348 -16.32 -2.78 12.51
N VAL A 349 -17.21 -2.98 11.52
CA VAL A 349 -17.47 -1.99 10.47
C VAL A 349 -17.88 -0.65 11.10
N LYS A 350 -18.87 -0.64 12.01
CA LYS A 350 -19.32 0.55 12.76
C LYS A 350 -18.16 1.24 13.48
N PHE A 351 -17.32 0.48 14.18
CA PHE A 351 -16.17 1.04 14.87
C PHE A 351 -15.24 1.78 13.90
N THR A 352 -14.93 1.18 12.74
CA THR A 352 -13.99 1.77 11.78
C THR A 352 -14.49 3.00 11.04
N GLN A 353 -15.78 3.36 11.14
CA GLN A 353 -16.31 4.57 10.49
C GLN A 353 -15.69 5.84 11.09
N ASN A 354 -15.55 5.89 12.42
CA ASN A 354 -15.01 7.06 13.14
C ASN A 354 -13.69 6.77 13.86
N ASN A 355 -13.34 5.49 14.09
CA ASN A 355 -12.13 5.08 14.80
C ASN A 355 -11.15 4.38 13.85
N ILE A 356 -9.88 4.31 14.24
CA ILE A 356 -8.85 3.60 13.47
C ILE A 356 -8.65 2.19 14.05
N LEU A 357 -8.75 1.18 13.21
CA LEU A 357 -8.38 -0.18 13.55
C LEU A 357 -7.05 -0.54 12.88
N ARG A 358 -6.06 -0.87 13.71
CA ARG A 358 -4.77 -1.40 13.29
C ARG A 358 -4.73 -2.91 13.45
N ILE A 359 -4.35 -3.61 12.39
CA ILE A 359 -4.15 -5.05 12.38
C ILE A 359 -2.67 -5.35 12.15
N TYR A 360 -2.10 -6.25 12.94
CA TYR A 360 -0.68 -6.63 12.82
C TYR A 360 -0.50 -8.16 12.74
N PRO A 361 0.63 -8.63 12.14
CA PRO A 361 0.96 -10.06 12.06
C PRO A 361 1.03 -10.71 13.45
N ARG A 362 0.66 -11.99 13.56
CA ARG A 362 0.85 -12.73 14.82
C ARG A 362 2.33 -13.05 15.06
N GLY A 363 2.75 -13.11 16.33
CA GLY A 363 4.15 -13.38 16.71
C GLY A 363 4.72 -14.74 16.26
N LEU A 364 3.88 -15.71 15.87
CA LEU A 364 4.34 -16.98 15.28
C LEU A 364 4.96 -16.83 13.87
N ARG A 365 4.81 -15.66 13.23
CA ARG A 365 5.40 -15.36 11.92
C ARG A 365 6.83 -14.88 12.07
N VAL A 366 7.67 -15.73 12.64
CA VAL A 366 9.07 -15.43 12.94
C VAL A 366 9.89 -15.17 11.68
N ASP A 367 9.45 -15.73 10.55
CA ASP A 367 10.00 -15.54 9.20
C ASP A 367 9.58 -14.22 8.53
N SER A 368 8.83 -13.36 9.24
CA SER A 368 8.26 -12.13 8.70
C SER A 368 7.27 -12.35 7.55
N SER A 369 6.67 -13.55 7.44
CA SER A 369 5.59 -13.80 6.47
C SER A 369 4.39 -12.87 6.71
N ASN A 370 3.63 -12.59 5.65
CA ASN A 370 2.46 -11.71 5.71
C ASN A 370 1.13 -12.48 5.73
N TYR A 371 0.11 -11.88 6.32
CA TYR A 371 -1.26 -12.40 6.33
C TYR A 371 -2.10 -11.82 5.20
N ASN A 372 -3.27 -12.39 4.93
CA ASN A 372 -4.16 -11.84 3.89
C ASN A 372 -4.78 -10.50 4.34
N PRO A 373 -4.40 -9.36 3.73
CA PRO A 373 -4.89 -8.05 4.16
C PRO A 373 -6.38 -7.85 3.89
N MET A 374 -6.95 -8.57 2.90
CA MET A 374 -8.37 -8.48 2.55
C MET A 374 -9.31 -8.79 3.73
N LYS A 375 -8.89 -9.68 4.65
CA LYS A 375 -9.70 -10.02 5.84
C LYS A 375 -9.97 -8.80 6.73
N ALA A 376 -9.06 -7.83 6.72
CA ALA A 376 -9.16 -6.61 7.49
C ALA A 376 -9.79 -5.47 6.68
N TRP A 377 -9.42 -5.31 5.40
CA TRP A 377 -9.99 -4.26 4.55
C TRP A 377 -11.48 -4.41 4.29
N LEU A 378 -11.99 -5.64 4.15
CA LEU A 378 -13.42 -5.92 4.00
C LEU A 378 -14.24 -5.49 5.23
N LEU A 379 -13.60 -5.32 6.40
CA LEU A 379 -14.21 -4.84 7.64
C LEU A 379 -13.90 -3.34 7.89
N GLY A 380 -13.31 -2.65 6.92
CA GLY A 380 -12.99 -1.23 7.01
C GLY A 380 -11.74 -0.89 7.83
N ALA A 381 -10.91 -1.86 8.22
CA ALA A 381 -9.69 -1.59 8.98
C ALA A 381 -8.68 -0.78 8.15
N GLN A 382 -8.21 0.34 8.69
CA GLN A 382 -7.40 1.31 7.98
C GLN A 382 -5.92 0.95 7.97
N MET A 383 -5.38 0.57 9.12
CA MET A 383 -3.96 0.31 9.34
C MET A 383 -3.68 -1.19 9.30
N VAL A 384 -3.64 -1.78 8.11
CA VAL A 384 -3.35 -3.20 7.92
C VAL A 384 -1.83 -3.35 7.77
N ALA A 385 -1.14 -3.53 8.91
CA ALA A 385 0.31 -3.53 8.98
C ALA A 385 0.90 -4.82 8.40
N LEU A 386 1.92 -4.68 7.56
CA LEU A 386 2.61 -5.77 6.88
C LEU A 386 4.13 -5.65 7.05
N ASN A 387 4.81 -6.79 7.11
CA ASN A 387 6.27 -6.85 7.10
C ASN A 387 6.77 -6.49 5.70
N MET A 388 7.32 -5.29 5.54
CA MET A 388 7.74 -4.73 4.23
C MET A 388 9.02 -5.35 3.69
N GLN A 389 9.87 -5.89 4.58
CA GLN A 389 11.08 -6.64 4.27
C GLN A 389 10.80 -8.08 3.81
N GLY A 390 9.56 -8.55 3.94
CA GLY A 390 9.12 -9.85 3.45
C GLY A 390 8.85 -9.85 1.96
N TYR A 391 8.27 -10.94 1.46
CA TYR A 391 7.83 -11.05 0.06
C TYR A 391 6.62 -11.99 -0.07
N GLY A 392 6.13 -12.12 -1.30
CA GLY A 392 5.07 -13.05 -1.65
C GLY A 392 3.68 -12.42 -1.74
N LYS A 393 2.72 -13.26 -2.14
CA LYS A 393 1.39 -12.84 -2.62
C LYS A 393 0.65 -11.81 -1.77
N HIS A 394 0.80 -11.85 -0.45
CA HIS A 394 0.06 -10.96 0.44
C HIS A 394 0.65 -9.55 0.47
N LEU A 395 1.98 -9.44 0.38
CA LEU A 395 2.64 -8.16 0.25
C LEU A 395 2.43 -7.59 -1.16
N TRP A 396 2.52 -8.43 -2.20
CA TRP A 396 2.24 -8.01 -3.58
C TRP A 396 0.84 -7.44 -3.74
N VAL A 397 -0.18 -8.09 -3.16
CA VAL A 397 -1.56 -7.60 -3.15
C VAL A 397 -1.66 -6.24 -2.48
N ALA A 398 -0.93 -6.00 -1.39
CA ALA A 398 -0.96 -4.71 -0.71
C ALA A 398 -0.22 -3.61 -1.46
N GLN A 399 0.97 -3.91 -1.98
CA GLN A 399 1.68 -2.99 -2.88
C GLN A 399 0.80 -2.61 -4.07
N GLY A 400 0.13 -3.59 -4.69
CA GLY A 400 -0.82 -3.36 -5.77
C GLY A 400 -2.02 -2.51 -5.37
N PHE A 401 -2.66 -2.81 -4.23
CA PHE A 401 -3.79 -2.02 -3.72
C PHE A 401 -3.43 -0.54 -3.56
N PHE A 402 -2.25 -0.25 -2.98
CA PHE A 402 -1.77 1.11 -2.77
C PHE A 402 -1.12 1.76 -3.99
N ARG A 403 -1.11 1.11 -5.16
CA ARG A 403 -0.87 1.82 -6.44
C ARG A 403 -2.04 2.76 -6.78
N ALA A 404 -3.21 2.53 -6.19
CA ALA A 404 -4.39 3.36 -6.38
C ALA A 404 -4.20 4.81 -5.93
N ASN A 405 -5.08 5.68 -6.42
CA ASN A 405 -5.14 7.09 -6.05
C ASN A 405 -3.78 7.81 -6.17
N GLY A 406 -3.08 7.58 -7.28
CA GLY A 406 -1.78 8.19 -7.56
C GLY A 406 -0.63 7.69 -6.66
N CYS A 407 -0.73 6.46 -6.14
CA CYS A 407 0.28 5.87 -5.24
C CYS A 407 0.55 6.70 -3.98
N CYS A 408 -0.44 7.46 -3.50
CA CYS A 408 -0.23 8.44 -2.44
C CYS A 408 -0.23 7.82 -1.02
N GLY A 409 -0.47 6.51 -0.92
CA GLY A 409 -0.51 5.73 0.32
C GLY A 409 -1.82 5.82 1.10
N TYR A 410 -2.81 6.56 0.58
CA TYR A 410 -4.16 6.70 1.11
C TYR A 410 -5.21 6.35 0.06
N VAL A 411 -6.10 5.42 0.38
CA VAL A 411 -7.20 4.98 -0.50
C VAL A 411 -8.51 5.11 0.28
N LYS A 412 -9.45 5.93 -0.19
CA LYS A 412 -10.75 6.13 0.44
C LYS A 412 -11.52 4.80 0.46
N LYS A 413 -12.16 4.51 1.58
CA LYS A 413 -12.99 3.30 1.71
C LYS A 413 -14.21 3.38 0.78
N PRO A 414 -14.72 2.24 0.31
CA PRO A 414 -16.01 2.18 -0.37
C PRO A 414 -17.15 2.75 0.49
N ASP A 415 -18.11 3.42 -0.15
CA ASP A 415 -19.22 4.10 0.54
C ASP A 415 -20.04 3.15 1.41
N PHE A 416 -20.17 1.88 1.04
CA PHE A 416 -20.92 0.89 1.82
C PHE A 416 -20.30 0.57 3.19
N LEU A 417 -19.00 0.85 3.40
CA LEU A 417 -18.35 0.75 4.71
C LEU A 417 -18.48 2.04 5.53
N LEU A 418 -18.85 3.14 4.89
CA LEU A 418 -19.01 4.47 5.50
C LEU A 418 -20.50 4.81 5.78
N SER A 419 -21.42 4.07 5.18
CA SER A 419 -22.88 4.22 5.32
C SER A 419 -23.40 3.84 6.70
N GLU A 420 -24.45 4.51 7.16
CA GLU A 420 -25.23 4.08 8.33
C GLU A 420 -26.01 2.79 8.05
N ASP A 421 -26.46 2.59 6.80
CA ASP A 421 -27.04 1.34 6.33
C ASP A 421 -25.93 0.32 6.05
N LEU A 422 -25.86 -0.70 6.90
CA LEU A 422 -24.86 -1.76 6.86
C LEU A 422 -25.31 -3.01 6.12
N THR A 423 -26.46 -2.98 5.45
CA THR A 423 -27.01 -4.16 4.75
C THR A 423 -26.00 -4.73 3.76
N LYS A 424 -25.38 -3.89 2.92
CA LYS A 424 -24.34 -4.34 1.97
C LYS A 424 -23.11 -4.93 2.65
N ALA A 425 -22.66 -4.34 3.77
CA ALA A 425 -21.52 -4.86 4.52
C ALA A 425 -21.85 -6.22 5.15
N TYR A 426 -23.09 -6.38 5.64
CA TYR A 426 -23.61 -7.64 6.16
C TYR A 426 -23.69 -8.72 5.07
N ASP A 427 -24.28 -8.39 3.92
CA ASP A 427 -24.42 -9.32 2.79
C ASP A 427 -23.07 -9.76 2.24
N LEU A 428 -22.11 -8.82 2.14
CA LEU A 428 -20.74 -9.13 1.74
C LEU A 428 -20.03 -10.08 2.70
N TYR A 429 -20.23 -9.89 4.00
CA TYR A 429 -19.63 -10.79 4.99
C TYR A 429 -20.31 -12.17 4.99
N ASN A 430 -21.62 -12.21 4.74
CA ASN A 430 -22.44 -13.43 4.68
C ASN A 430 -22.66 -13.94 3.25
N SER A 431 -21.73 -13.66 2.35
CA SER A 431 -21.88 -13.92 0.92
C SER A 431 -21.94 -15.40 0.53
N GLU A 432 -21.80 -16.31 1.50
CA GLU A 432 -22.08 -17.74 1.31
C GLU A 432 -23.60 -18.03 1.28
N ASN A 433 -24.40 -17.14 1.87
CA ASN A 433 -25.84 -17.26 2.02
C ASN A 433 -26.64 -16.19 1.26
N VAL A 434 -25.96 -15.16 0.76
CA VAL A 434 -26.59 -14.02 0.06
C VAL A 434 -25.90 -13.82 -1.29
N GLU A 435 -26.71 -13.73 -2.35
CA GLU A 435 -26.22 -13.40 -3.69
C GLU A 435 -26.13 -11.89 -3.86
N LEU A 436 -24.92 -11.39 -4.11
CA LEU A 436 -24.67 -9.99 -4.44
C LEU A 436 -24.76 -9.77 -5.95
N PRO A 437 -25.39 -8.67 -6.41
CA PRO A 437 -25.48 -8.36 -7.83
C PRO A 437 -24.10 -8.00 -8.40
N VAL A 438 -23.87 -8.36 -9.65
CA VAL A 438 -22.68 -7.94 -10.40
C VAL A 438 -22.76 -6.42 -10.60
N LYS A 439 -21.72 -5.72 -10.14
CA LYS A 439 -21.59 -4.27 -10.27
C LYS A 439 -20.80 -3.88 -11.51
N GLN A 440 -19.83 -4.71 -11.90
CA GLN A 440 -18.95 -4.45 -13.03
C GLN A 440 -18.43 -5.77 -13.60
N THR A 441 -18.34 -5.89 -14.91
CA THR A 441 -17.64 -6.99 -15.57
C THR A 441 -16.33 -6.49 -16.16
N LEU A 442 -15.22 -7.11 -15.78
CA LEU A 442 -13.88 -6.85 -16.32
C LEU A 442 -13.53 -7.94 -17.33
N LYS A 443 -13.22 -7.57 -18.57
CA LYS A 443 -12.63 -8.47 -19.56
C LYS A 443 -11.18 -8.07 -19.81
N ILE A 444 -10.28 -9.04 -19.71
CA ILE A 444 -8.86 -8.84 -19.94
C ILE A 444 -8.34 -9.87 -20.94
N ASN A 445 -7.82 -9.37 -22.06
CA ASN A 445 -7.04 -10.15 -22.98
C ASN A 445 -5.55 -9.99 -22.64
N VAL A 446 -4.90 -11.09 -22.27
CA VAL A 446 -3.45 -11.17 -22.10
C VAL A 446 -2.87 -11.32 -23.50
N PHE A 447 -2.33 -10.23 -24.05
CA PHE A 447 -1.97 -10.20 -25.47
C PHE A 447 -0.55 -10.73 -25.69
N LEU A 448 0.46 -10.03 -25.19
CA LEU A 448 1.87 -10.44 -25.34
C LEU A 448 2.70 -10.07 -24.11
N GLY A 449 3.85 -10.73 -23.99
CA GLY A 449 4.91 -10.37 -23.06
C GLY A 449 6.26 -10.27 -23.75
N ARG A 450 7.18 -9.48 -23.21
CA ARG A 450 8.56 -9.38 -23.71
C ARG A 450 9.52 -8.79 -22.68
N GLY A 451 10.81 -8.82 -22.99
CA GLY A 451 11.88 -8.16 -22.23
C GLY A 451 12.64 -9.07 -21.25
N TRP A 452 12.21 -10.32 -21.05
CA TRP A 452 12.90 -11.26 -20.16
C TRP A 452 14.34 -11.54 -20.58
N HIS A 453 14.61 -11.65 -21.88
CA HIS A 453 15.96 -11.89 -22.40
C HIS A 453 16.91 -10.74 -22.03
N GLU A 454 16.45 -9.50 -22.16
CA GLU A 454 17.21 -8.30 -21.78
C GLU A 454 17.41 -8.20 -20.25
N GLN A 455 16.38 -8.54 -19.47
CA GLN A 455 16.41 -8.41 -18.00
C GLN A 455 17.28 -9.48 -17.32
N LEU A 456 17.22 -10.71 -17.81
CA LEU A 456 17.73 -11.89 -17.10
C LEU A 456 18.82 -12.63 -17.90
N GLY A 457 18.99 -12.35 -19.19
CA GLY A 457 19.92 -13.07 -20.06
C GLY A 457 19.48 -14.49 -20.42
N GLU A 458 20.19 -15.10 -21.38
CA GLU A 458 19.82 -16.36 -22.04
C GLU A 458 19.75 -17.60 -21.15
N HIS A 459 20.31 -17.55 -19.93
CA HIS A 459 20.51 -18.74 -19.09
C HIS A 459 19.74 -18.70 -17.77
N SER A 460 18.81 -17.76 -17.61
CA SER A 460 18.10 -17.55 -16.35
C SER A 460 16.93 -18.50 -16.09
N PHE A 461 16.43 -19.19 -17.11
CA PHE A 461 15.37 -20.20 -16.96
C PHE A 461 15.90 -21.59 -17.31
N ASP A 462 16.13 -21.86 -18.60
CA ASP A 462 16.84 -23.04 -19.09
C ASP A 462 18.14 -22.62 -19.79
N LYS A 463 19.20 -23.43 -19.64
CA LYS A 463 20.49 -23.21 -20.31
C LYS A 463 20.47 -23.63 -21.78
N ARG A 464 19.49 -24.43 -22.20
CA ARG A 464 19.49 -25.12 -23.50
C ARG A 464 18.36 -24.71 -24.43
N SER A 465 17.37 -23.98 -23.93
CA SER A 465 16.20 -23.59 -24.71
C SER A 465 15.62 -22.26 -24.22
N ALA A 466 14.85 -21.62 -25.10
CA ALA A 466 14.04 -20.46 -24.72
C ALA A 466 12.93 -20.89 -23.75
N PRO A 467 12.43 -19.98 -22.88
CA PRO A 467 11.47 -20.33 -21.84
C PRO A 467 10.10 -20.74 -22.39
N ASP A 468 9.39 -21.53 -21.59
CA ASP A 468 8.02 -21.97 -21.84
C ASP A 468 7.03 -21.16 -20.97
N PHE A 469 6.67 -19.94 -21.38
CA PHE A 469 5.89 -19.05 -20.52
C PHE A 469 4.37 -19.26 -20.55
N PHE A 470 3.74 -19.10 -19.39
CA PHE A 470 2.29 -18.93 -19.25
C PHE A 470 1.94 -17.91 -18.16
N VAL A 471 0.72 -17.38 -18.22
CA VAL A 471 0.26 -16.31 -17.32
C VAL A 471 -0.90 -16.80 -16.47
N LYS A 472 -0.76 -16.67 -15.15
CA LYS A 472 -1.84 -16.83 -14.17
C LYS A 472 -2.50 -15.47 -13.94
N VAL A 473 -3.79 -15.38 -14.23
CA VAL A 473 -4.59 -14.16 -14.05
C VAL A 473 -5.68 -14.44 -13.03
N GLY A 474 -5.88 -13.55 -12.06
CA GLY A 474 -6.99 -13.73 -11.12
C GLY A 474 -7.28 -12.50 -10.28
N ILE A 475 -8.35 -12.58 -9.50
CA ILE A 475 -8.80 -11.50 -8.62
C ILE A 475 -8.46 -11.85 -7.17
N ALA A 476 -7.70 -10.98 -6.52
CA ALA A 476 -7.66 -10.86 -5.08
C ALA A 476 -8.70 -9.83 -4.64
N GLY A 477 -9.48 -10.11 -3.59
CA GLY A 477 -10.58 -9.24 -3.21
C GLY A 477 -11.55 -9.94 -2.25
N ALA A 478 -12.81 -9.52 -2.31
CA ALA A 478 -13.92 -10.22 -1.68
C ALA A 478 -13.98 -11.69 -2.13
N LYS A 479 -14.47 -12.58 -1.26
CA LYS A 479 -14.57 -14.02 -1.58
C LYS A 479 -15.41 -14.27 -2.83
N VAL A 480 -16.50 -13.51 -3.00
CA VAL A 480 -17.42 -13.60 -4.16
C VAL A 480 -16.81 -13.21 -5.51
N ASP A 481 -15.74 -12.43 -5.50
CA ASP A 481 -15.09 -11.96 -6.72
C ASP A 481 -13.87 -12.81 -7.10
N LYS A 482 -13.45 -13.71 -6.21
CA LYS A 482 -12.22 -14.48 -6.37
C LYS A 482 -12.34 -15.52 -7.48
N GLN A 483 -11.76 -15.20 -8.62
CA GLN A 483 -11.65 -16.07 -9.80
C GLN A 483 -10.19 -16.18 -10.25
N LYS A 484 -9.84 -17.27 -10.94
CA LYS A 484 -8.48 -17.52 -11.46
C LYS A 484 -8.57 -18.23 -12.80
N HIS A 485 -7.71 -17.81 -13.73
CA HIS A 485 -7.52 -18.39 -15.05
C HIS A 485 -6.03 -18.49 -15.35
N GLU A 486 -5.69 -19.32 -16.31
CA GLU A 486 -4.33 -19.48 -16.82
C GLU A 486 -4.38 -19.49 -18.34
N THR A 487 -3.39 -18.88 -18.99
CA THR A 487 -3.22 -18.98 -20.44
C THR A 487 -2.66 -20.35 -20.81
N ASN A 488 -2.71 -20.70 -22.09
CA ASN A 488 -1.90 -21.80 -22.58
C ASN A 488 -0.40 -21.48 -22.47
N VAL A 489 0.41 -22.53 -22.34
CA VAL A 489 1.88 -22.43 -22.35
C VAL A 489 2.38 -22.13 -23.76
N LYS A 490 3.15 -21.05 -23.92
CA LYS A 490 3.87 -20.71 -25.15
C LYS A 490 5.28 -21.23 -25.04
N LYS A 491 5.63 -22.16 -25.92
CA LYS A 491 6.87 -22.94 -25.81
C LYS A 491 8.01 -22.28 -26.57
N ASN A 492 9.20 -22.29 -25.98
CA ASN A 492 10.45 -21.81 -26.57
C ASN A 492 10.34 -20.38 -27.13
N ASP A 493 9.74 -19.46 -26.39
CA ASP A 493 9.48 -18.10 -26.87
C ASP A 493 9.80 -17.04 -25.79
N TRP A 494 10.74 -16.14 -26.10
CA TRP A 494 11.11 -15.02 -25.23
C TRP A 494 10.15 -13.83 -25.35
N GLU A 495 9.34 -13.77 -26.41
CA GLU A 495 8.33 -12.73 -26.64
C GLU A 495 6.94 -13.35 -26.92
N PRO A 496 6.40 -14.15 -25.97
CA PRO A 496 5.18 -14.93 -26.19
C PRO A 496 3.97 -14.05 -26.51
N ILE A 497 3.23 -14.42 -27.56
CA ILE A 497 1.89 -13.89 -27.87
C ILE A 497 0.86 -14.92 -27.42
N TRP A 498 0.18 -14.64 -26.31
CA TRP A 498 -0.94 -15.46 -25.80
C TRP A 498 -2.23 -15.15 -26.55
N ASN A 499 -2.64 -13.88 -26.55
CA ASN A 499 -3.89 -13.39 -27.11
C ASN A 499 -5.13 -14.15 -26.57
N GLU A 500 -5.19 -14.33 -25.25
CA GLU A 500 -6.27 -15.06 -24.57
C GLU A 500 -7.08 -14.13 -23.67
N GLU A 501 -8.41 -14.18 -23.80
CA GLU A 501 -9.36 -13.32 -23.06
C GLU A 501 -10.00 -14.05 -21.88
N PHE A 502 -10.07 -13.36 -20.73
CA PHE A 502 -10.72 -13.82 -19.51
C PHE A 502 -11.74 -12.79 -19.04
N GLU A 503 -12.83 -13.27 -18.45
CA GLU A 503 -13.95 -12.45 -17.97
C GLU A 503 -14.16 -12.63 -16.46
N PHE A 504 -14.30 -11.50 -15.76
CA PHE A 504 -14.45 -11.43 -14.31
C PHE A 504 -15.70 -10.63 -13.94
N MET A 505 -16.71 -11.30 -13.38
CA MET A 505 -17.90 -10.65 -12.83
C MET A 505 -17.64 -10.18 -11.39
N LEU A 506 -17.58 -8.86 -11.17
CA LEU A 506 -17.20 -8.23 -9.92
C LEU A 506 -18.41 -7.63 -9.20
N ARG A 507 -18.57 -7.98 -7.92
CA ARG A 507 -19.59 -7.48 -7.00
C ARG A 507 -19.06 -6.37 -6.10
N VAL A 508 -17.76 -6.39 -5.80
CA VAL A 508 -17.05 -5.35 -5.02
C VAL A 508 -15.80 -4.88 -5.77
N PRO A 509 -15.96 -4.29 -6.98
CA PRO A 509 -14.83 -3.82 -7.79
C PRO A 509 -13.92 -2.83 -7.07
N GLU A 510 -14.44 -2.07 -6.10
CA GLU A 510 -13.69 -1.08 -5.31
C GLU A 510 -12.57 -1.70 -4.45
N LEU A 511 -12.70 -3.00 -4.12
CA LEU A 511 -11.71 -3.76 -3.34
C LEU A 511 -11.09 -4.91 -4.15
N ALA A 512 -11.39 -4.98 -5.46
CA ALA A 512 -10.85 -6.00 -6.35
C ALA A 512 -9.46 -5.59 -6.86
N ILE A 513 -8.53 -6.54 -6.82
CA ILE A 513 -7.14 -6.37 -7.23
C ILE A 513 -6.85 -7.47 -8.26
N LEU A 514 -6.61 -7.06 -9.49
CA LEU A 514 -6.15 -7.93 -10.56
C LEU A 514 -4.72 -8.36 -10.25
N ARG A 515 -4.51 -9.67 -10.12
CA ARG A 515 -3.19 -10.27 -9.93
C ARG A 515 -2.79 -11.01 -11.20
N ILE A 516 -1.58 -10.73 -11.65
CA ILE A 516 -0.96 -11.33 -12.82
C ILE A 516 0.37 -11.90 -12.36
N GLU A 517 0.63 -13.15 -12.71
CA GLU A 517 1.88 -13.84 -12.40
C GLU A 517 2.29 -14.63 -13.63
N VAL A 518 3.49 -14.38 -14.14
CA VAL A 518 4.07 -15.12 -15.25
C VAL A 518 4.98 -16.20 -14.68
N GLN A 519 4.89 -17.39 -15.23
CA GLN A 519 5.75 -18.50 -14.86
C GLN A 519 6.35 -19.14 -16.11
N GLU A 520 7.58 -19.62 -15.96
CA GLU A 520 8.16 -20.58 -16.89
C GLU A 520 7.72 -21.98 -16.48
N HIS A 521 7.15 -22.71 -17.42
CA HIS A 521 6.68 -24.06 -17.19
C HIS A 521 7.86 -25.02 -17.15
N ASN A 522 7.98 -25.74 -16.04
CA ASN A 522 9.03 -26.73 -15.85
C ASN A 522 8.42 -28.07 -15.43
N LYS A 523 9.04 -29.19 -15.85
CA LYS A 523 8.55 -30.54 -15.56
C LYS A 523 8.45 -30.86 -14.07
N THR A 524 9.27 -30.22 -13.23
CA THR A 524 9.28 -30.48 -11.79
C THR A 524 8.52 -29.41 -11.01
N LEU A 525 8.85 -28.14 -11.21
CA LEU A 525 8.22 -27.01 -10.53
C LEU A 525 8.36 -25.77 -11.39
N ASP A 526 7.24 -25.16 -11.73
CA ASP A 526 7.23 -23.90 -12.50
C ASP A 526 8.09 -22.82 -11.82
N VAL A 527 8.85 -22.09 -12.63
CA VAL A 527 9.78 -21.06 -12.16
C VAL A 527 9.11 -19.69 -12.27
N PHE A 528 9.21 -18.88 -11.22
CA PHE A 528 8.66 -17.53 -11.19
C PHE A 528 9.33 -16.65 -12.25
N ALA A 529 8.52 -16.00 -13.10
CA ALA A 529 8.97 -15.14 -14.18
C ALA A 529 8.33 -13.74 -14.10
N GLY A 530 7.93 -13.30 -12.91
CA GLY A 530 7.45 -11.93 -12.66
C GLY A 530 5.98 -11.86 -12.26
N GLN A 531 5.61 -10.78 -11.56
CA GLN A 531 4.24 -10.55 -11.13
C GLN A 531 3.87 -9.07 -11.14
N VAL A 532 2.58 -8.78 -11.21
CA VAL A 532 2.06 -7.47 -10.88
C VAL A 532 0.66 -7.58 -10.27
N CYS A 533 0.37 -6.69 -9.33
CA CYS A 533 -0.97 -6.52 -8.76
C CYS A 533 -1.47 -5.11 -9.08
N LEU A 534 -2.68 -5.00 -9.63
CA LEU A 534 -3.28 -3.75 -10.09
C LEU A 534 -4.68 -3.59 -9.50
N PRO A 535 -5.01 -2.43 -8.90
CA PRO A 535 -6.36 -2.18 -8.38
C PRO A 535 -7.32 -2.05 -9.55
N VAL A 536 -8.39 -2.84 -9.57
CA VAL A 536 -9.33 -2.88 -10.70
C VAL A 536 -10.00 -1.52 -10.92
N SER A 537 -10.29 -0.81 -9.84
CA SER A 537 -10.88 0.54 -9.87
C SER A 537 -10.04 1.60 -10.60
N GLU A 538 -8.75 1.33 -10.86
CA GLU A 538 -7.84 2.27 -11.51
C GLU A 538 -7.46 1.84 -12.93
N LEU A 539 -7.86 0.64 -13.36
CA LEU A 539 -7.52 0.09 -14.67
C LEU A 539 -8.16 0.92 -15.80
N LYS A 540 -7.37 1.23 -16.82
CA LYS A 540 -7.82 1.91 -18.02
C LYS A 540 -8.21 0.89 -19.09
N ALA A 541 -9.27 1.16 -19.85
CA ALA A 541 -9.67 0.33 -20.98
C ALA A 541 -8.70 0.47 -22.17
N GLY A 542 -8.82 -0.45 -23.13
CA GLY A 542 -8.00 -0.49 -24.35
C GLY A 542 -6.69 -1.26 -24.21
N TYR A 543 -5.77 -1.02 -25.14
CA TYR A 543 -4.47 -1.68 -25.15
C TYR A 543 -3.53 -1.03 -24.14
N ARG A 544 -3.17 -1.72 -23.07
CA ARG A 544 -2.40 -1.15 -21.96
C ARG A 544 -1.19 -1.97 -21.60
N VAL A 545 -0.10 -1.30 -21.29
CA VAL A 545 1.14 -1.96 -20.89
C VAL A 545 1.38 -1.81 -19.39
N VAL A 546 1.97 -2.84 -18.81
CA VAL A 546 2.52 -2.81 -17.46
C VAL A 546 3.90 -3.44 -17.46
N THR A 547 4.79 -2.88 -16.65
CA THR A 547 6.06 -3.53 -16.31
C THR A 547 5.83 -4.54 -15.20
N LEU A 548 6.45 -5.71 -15.29
CA LEU A 548 6.37 -6.72 -14.25
C LEU A 548 7.35 -6.42 -13.11
N CYS A 549 7.07 -6.98 -11.94
CA CYS A 549 7.93 -6.92 -10.78
C CYS A 549 8.55 -8.29 -10.45
N ASP A 550 9.69 -8.26 -9.76
CA ASP A 550 10.32 -9.44 -9.18
C ASP A 550 9.53 -10.01 -7.98
N ASN A 551 10.12 -10.98 -7.29
CA ASN A 551 9.50 -11.61 -6.12
C ASN A 551 9.40 -10.69 -4.89
N LYS A 552 10.24 -9.65 -4.77
CA LYS A 552 10.17 -8.63 -3.71
C LYS A 552 9.16 -7.52 -4.03
N GLY A 553 8.74 -7.43 -5.29
CA GLY A 553 7.87 -6.37 -5.78
C GLY A 553 8.63 -5.20 -6.40
N GLU A 554 9.92 -5.38 -6.71
CA GLU A 554 10.70 -4.39 -7.46
C GLU A 554 10.35 -4.46 -8.92
N GLU A 555 10.05 -3.31 -9.52
CA GLU A 555 9.77 -3.22 -10.96
C GLU A 555 11.02 -3.59 -11.77
N TRP A 556 10.85 -4.47 -12.75
CA TRP A 556 11.89 -4.76 -13.73
C TRP A 556 12.06 -3.58 -14.69
N GLU A 557 13.19 -3.51 -15.39
CA GLU A 557 13.46 -2.39 -16.29
C GLU A 557 12.85 -2.62 -17.68
N THR A 558 12.91 -3.86 -18.16
CA THR A 558 12.60 -4.19 -19.56
C THR A 558 11.37 -5.07 -19.73
N VAL A 559 10.99 -5.85 -18.71
CA VAL A 559 9.95 -6.88 -18.84
C VAL A 559 8.55 -6.30 -18.77
N LYS A 560 7.76 -6.47 -19.84
CA LYS A 560 6.47 -5.84 -20.02
C LYS A 560 5.40 -6.85 -20.47
N LEU A 561 4.17 -6.63 -20.02
CA LEU A 561 2.97 -7.28 -20.56
C LEU A 561 2.06 -6.24 -21.21
N LEU A 562 1.57 -6.55 -22.41
CA LEU A 562 0.51 -5.80 -23.08
C LEU A 562 -0.82 -6.53 -22.89
N PHE A 563 -1.83 -5.82 -22.42
CA PHE A 563 -3.20 -6.30 -22.30
C PHE A 563 -4.12 -5.54 -23.25
N PHE A 564 -5.29 -6.11 -23.50
CA PHE A 564 -6.45 -5.36 -23.97
C PHE A 564 -7.58 -5.49 -22.96
N ILE A 565 -8.04 -4.36 -22.42
CA ILE A 565 -8.97 -4.31 -21.27
C ILE A 565 -10.31 -3.72 -21.72
N LYS A 566 -11.42 -4.33 -21.29
CA LYS A 566 -12.77 -3.78 -21.44
C LYS A 566 -13.54 -3.88 -20.14
N PHE A 567 -14.46 -2.95 -19.96
CA PHE A 567 -15.47 -2.97 -18.91
C PHE A 567 -16.86 -3.01 -19.53
N SER A 568 -17.79 -3.69 -18.88
CA SER A 568 -19.22 -3.71 -19.23
C SER A 568 -20.10 -3.76 -17.99
#